data_AF-A0A061FN51-F1
#
_entry.id   AF-A0A061FN51-F1
#
_cell.length_a   1.000
_cell.length_b   1.000
_cell.length_c   1.000
_cell.angle_alpha   90.00
_cell.angle_beta   90.00
_cell.angle_gamma   90.00
#
_symmetry.space_group_name_H-M   'P 1'
#
loop_
_entity.id
_entity.type
_entity.pdbx_description
1 polymer ?
#
loop_
_entity_poly.entity_id
_entity_poly.type
_entity_poly.pdbx_seq_one_letter_code
_entity_poly.pdbx_strand_id
1 'polypeptide(L)'
;MRKPLIIFIFIYLTMKRLKSAARAGNIDELYTLIRRDAYILERVDQMPFADTPLHIASAAGHIDFAMEIMNLKPSFARKLNQDGFSPIHLALQQGQTEMVLRLLAIDKDLVRVKGREGKTPLHYVASEGNLSLLAQFLLRCPKCIQDVTIRNETALHIAAENNNLKALRVLLLSLKRTNLYGKSSEKKLLNFRDKDGNTVLHIAASTNQPQMVKLLIECKVSINKTNSRGLTALDILESMSNVDNRDSSEILRDFGGLNASATRRRPSLHVMLGSKITLLENAFGEVFHDIITMSADRSNALLVVLVLILTATYQAALAPPARFSGADIGSDSANNTSTDSTVGKSVMGSTAFLLFYIPNTIAFIIAMILILGLLAIVASGITTLLLFTGSAESHRPNKKTWETFDSEGDTTTLIVEIYIPGKYLVEGLEIQASMRWIKWITSENSLSLFVS
;
A
#
# COMPACT_ATOMS: atom_id res chain seq x y z
N MET A 1 44.01 -0.03 40.49
CA MET A 1 43.27 -0.90 39.55
C MET A 1 41.96 -1.51 40.09
N ARG A 2 41.56 -1.37 41.38
CA ARG A 2 40.33 -2.01 41.94
C ARG A 2 39.00 -1.31 41.66
N LYS A 3 38.99 0.01 41.40
CA LYS A 3 37.76 0.80 41.16
C LYS A 3 36.90 0.32 39.97
N PRO A 4 37.45 0.00 38.79
CA PRO A 4 36.63 -0.48 37.67
C PRO A 4 35.97 -1.84 37.94
N LEU A 5 36.63 -2.74 38.68
CA LEU A 5 36.09 -4.06 39.01
C LEU A 5 34.89 -3.97 39.97
N ILE A 6 34.96 -3.06 40.97
CA ILE A 6 33.86 -2.83 41.92
C ILE A 6 32.63 -2.26 41.21
N ILE A 7 32.83 -1.30 40.30
CA ILE A 7 31.75 -0.72 39.49
C ILE A 7 31.10 -1.79 38.62
N PHE A 8 31.91 -2.65 37.99
CA PHE A 8 31.40 -3.74 37.15
C PHE A 8 30.58 -4.75 37.96
N ILE A 9 31.06 -5.17 39.14
CA ILE A 9 30.34 -6.09 40.03
C ILE A 9 29.02 -5.45 40.51
N PHE A 10 29.04 -4.16 40.87
CA PHE A 10 27.85 -3.44 41.29
C PHE A 10 26.79 -3.36 40.18
N ILE A 11 27.21 -3.03 38.94
CA ILE A 11 26.31 -2.99 37.78
C ILE A 11 25.75 -4.39 37.49
N TYR A 12 26.58 -5.43 37.52
CA TYR A 12 26.12 -6.80 37.30
C TYR A 12 25.09 -7.24 38.36
N LEU A 13 25.34 -6.94 39.63
CA LEU A 13 24.45 -7.32 40.73
C LEU A 13 23.12 -6.56 40.68
N THR A 14 23.14 -5.26 40.35
CA THR A 14 21.92 -4.46 40.20
C THR A 14 21.07 -4.94 39.01
N MET A 15 21.70 -5.28 37.88
CA MET A 15 21.01 -5.89 36.74
C MET A 15 20.37 -7.23 37.12
N LYS A 16 21.08 -8.09 37.85
CA LYS A 16 20.54 -9.37 38.31
C LYS A 16 19.31 -9.18 39.21
N ARG A 17 19.34 -8.20 40.11
CA ARG A 17 18.20 -7.87 40.98
C ARG A 17 17.01 -7.32 40.19
N LEU A 18 17.26 -6.44 39.22
CA LEU A 18 16.20 -5.92 38.35
C LEU A 18 15.51 -7.05 37.57
N LYS A 19 16.28 -8.00 37.05
CA LYS A 19 15.73 -9.21 36.42
C LYS A 19 14.93 -10.09 37.39
N SER A 20 15.33 -10.15 38.67
CA SER A 20 14.61 -10.87 39.72
C SER A 20 13.28 -10.19 40.05
N ALA A 21 13.28 -8.87 40.22
CA ALA A 21 12.06 -8.08 40.46
C ALA A 21 11.05 -8.26 39.32
N ALA A 22 11.52 -8.24 38.06
CA ALA A 22 10.68 -8.48 36.89
C ALA A 22 10.10 -9.89 36.84
N ARG A 23 10.88 -10.91 37.24
CA ARG A 23 10.41 -12.30 37.33
C ARG A 23 9.40 -12.52 38.47
N ALA A 24 9.43 -11.70 39.51
CA ALA A 24 8.48 -11.75 40.62
C ALA A 24 7.29 -10.79 40.43
N GLY A 25 7.32 -9.90 39.44
CA GLY A 25 6.34 -8.84 39.26
C GLY A 25 6.37 -7.76 40.36
N ASN A 26 7.50 -7.61 41.07
CA ASN A 26 7.60 -6.73 42.24
C ASN A 26 7.89 -5.27 41.86
N ILE A 27 6.85 -4.45 41.80
CA ILE A 27 6.93 -3.02 41.47
C ILE A 27 7.66 -2.21 42.57
N ASP A 28 7.48 -2.57 43.84
CA ASP A 28 8.18 -1.90 44.94
C ASP A 28 9.70 -2.09 44.82
N GLU A 29 10.15 -3.31 44.52
CA GLU A 29 11.57 -3.57 44.32
C GLU A 29 12.11 -2.79 43.12
N LEU A 30 11.35 -2.68 42.02
CA LEU A 30 11.70 -1.83 40.88
C LEU A 30 11.95 -0.38 41.31
N TYR A 31 11.05 0.23 42.07
CA TYR A 31 11.21 1.60 42.55
C TYR A 31 12.36 1.75 43.57
N THR A 32 12.63 0.74 44.40
CA THR A 32 13.80 0.76 45.29
C THR A 32 15.11 0.71 44.50
N LEU A 33 15.16 -0.03 43.38
CA LEU A 33 16.31 -0.11 42.50
C LEU A 33 16.52 1.21 41.74
N ILE A 34 15.44 1.83 41.23
CA ILE A 34 15.49 3.13 40.57
C ILE A 34 15.98 4.23 41.52
N ARG A 35 15.53 4.22 42.79
CA ARG A 35 16.00 5.18 43.81
C ARG A 35 17.49 5.03 44.11
N ARG A 36 18.00 3.79 44.09
CA ARG A 36 19.43 3.51 44.27
C ARG A 36 20.25 3.87 43.03
N ASP A 37 19.67 3.74 41.85
CA ASP A 37 20.34 3.97 40.58
C ASP A 37 19.35 4.47 39.51
N ALA A 38 19.28 5.78 39.34
CA ALA A 38 18.36 6.43 38.41
C ALA A 38 18.61 6.07 36.94
N TYR A 39 19.83 5.63 36.59
CA TYR A 39 20.23 5.31 35.22
C TYR A 39 20.08 3.82 34.90
N ILE A 40 19.48 3.02 35.79
CA ILE A 40 19.41 1.57 35.65
C ILE A 40 18.68 1.14 34.36
N LEU A 41 17.54 1.76 34.04
CA LEU A 41 16.77 1.45 32.84
C LEU A 41 17.46 1.97 31.57
N GLU A 42 18.10 3.13 31.66
CA GLU A 42 18.81 3.74 30.53
C GLU A 42 20.00 2.88 30.09
N ARG A 43 20.77 2.33 31.03
CA ARG A 43 21.87 1.41 30.69
C ARG A 43 21.38 0.13 30.01
N VAL A 44 20.24 -0.41 30.43
CA VAL A 44 19.63 -1.57 29.75
C VAL A 44 19.18 -1.19 28.34
N ASP A 45 18.69 0.03 28.15
CA ASP A 45 18.26 0.50 26.83
C ASP A 45 19.42 0.77 25.87
N GLN A 46 20.59 1.13 26.38
CA GLN A 46 21.77 1.33 25.53
C GLN A 46 22.35 0.01 25.00
N MET A 47 22.04 -1.13 25.62
CA MET A 47 22.46 -2.44 25.11
C MET A 47 21.65 -2.77 23.84
N PRO A 48 22.27 -3.04 22.68
CA PRO A 48 21.52 -3.32 21.45
C PRO A 48 20.62 -4.56 21.57
N PHE A 49 21.15 -5.63 22.17
CA PHE A 49 20.45 -6.89 22.41
C PHE A 49 20.54 -7.24 23.89
N ALA A 50 19.41 -7.17 24.59
CA ALA A 50 19.36 -7.45 26.03
C ALA A 50 17.98 -7.98 26.44
N ASP A 51 17.97 -8.95 27.36
CA ASP A 51 16.76 -9.29 28.11
C ASP A 51 16.43 -8.15 29.05
N THR A 52 15.56 -7.25 28.57
CA THR A 52 15.02 -6.16 29.38
C THR A 52 14.08 -6.71 30.47
N PRO A 53 13.80 -5.92 31.52
CA PRO A 53 12.78 -6.28 32.51
C PRO A 53 11.42 -6.58 31.86
N LEU A 54 11.10 -5.90 30.76
CA LEU A 54 9.85 -6.13 30.03
C LEU A 54 9.81 -7.50 29.35
N HIS A 55 10.93 -8.01 28.80
CA HIS A 55 11.00 -9.37 28.25
C HIS A 55 10.64 -10.41 29.32
N ILE A 56 11.24 -10.28 30.50
CA ILE A 56 11.08 -11.22 31.61
C ILE A 56 9.66 -11.16 32.17
N ALA A 57 9.14 -9.96 32.43
CA ALA A 57 7.78 -9.77 32.92
C ALA A 57 6.72 -10.25 31.91
N SER A 58 6.96 -10.02 30.61
CA SER A 58 6.07 -10.49 29.54
C SER A 58 6.04 -12.01 29.44
N ALA A 59 7.20 -12.67 29.53
CA ALA A 59 7.31 -14.13 29.56
C ALA A 59 6.63 -14.74 30.81
N ALA A 60 6.76 -14.08 31.97
CA ALA A 60 6.18 -14.53 33.23
C ALA A 60 4.69 -14.18 33.40
N GLY A 61 4.12 -13.31 32.56
CA GLY A 61 2.72 -12.89 32.65
C GLY A 61 2.44 -11.81 33.71
N HIS A 62 3.45 -11.10 34.21
CA HIS A 62 3.28 -10.05 35.22
C HIS A 62 2.82 -8.72 34.59
N ILE A 63 1.53 -8.61 34.33
CA ILE A 63 0.91 -7.49 33.59
C ILE A 63 1.21 -6.15 34.24
N ASP A 64 0.93 -5.98 35.53
CA ASP A 64 1.08 -4.68 36.19
C ASP A 64 2.52 -4.18 36.15
N PHE A 65 3.48 -5.07 36.42
CA PHE A 65 4.91 -4.77 36.29
C PHE A 65 5.29 -4.42 34.85
N ALA A 66 4.78 -5.15 33.85
CA ALA A 66 5.05 -4.87 32.45
C ALA A 66 4.48 -3.52 32.00
N MET A 67 3.27 -3.17 32.44
CA MET A 67 2.66 -1.87 32.16
C MET A 67 3.46 -0.74 32.81
N GLU A 68 3.90 -0.92 34.05
CA GLU A 68 4.72 0.05 34.76
C GLU A 68 6.06 0.29 34.04
N ILE A 69 6.74 -0.78 33.62
CA ILE A 69 7.96 -0.67 32.82
C ILE A 69 7.72 0.01 31.47
N MET A 70 6.60 -0.25 30.81
CA MET A 70 6.26 0.44 29.56
C MET A 70 6.01 1.94 29.77
N ASN A 71 5.37 2.33 30.88
CA ASN A 71 5.19 3.74 31.23
C ASN A 71 6.53 4.44 31.48
N LEU A 72 7.46 3.77 32.16
CA LEU A 72 8.78 4.30 32.48
C LEU A 72 9.72 4.31 31.27
N LYS A 73 9.66 3.29 30.42
CA LYS A 73 10.58 3.09 29.30
C LYS A 73 9.92 2.37 28.11
N PRO A 74 9.13 3.08 27.28
CA PRO A 74 8.41 2.49 26.15
C PRO A 74 9.30 1.81 25.10
N SER A 75 10.56 2.24 24.96
CA SER A 75 11.52 1.68 24.00
C SER A 75 11.75 0.17 24.19
N PHE A 76 11.55 -0.35 25.41
CA PHE A 76 11.69 -1.77 25.69
C PHE A 76 10.68 -2.65 24.94
N ALA A 77 9.51 -2.12 24.55
CA ALA A 77 8.46 -2.90 23.89
C ALA A 77 8.86 -3.42 22.49
N ARG A 78 9.78 -2.71 21.83
CA ARG A 78 10.26 -3.04 20.46
C ARG A 78 11.66 -3.64 20.43
N LYS A 79 12.36 -3.62 21.55
CA LYS A 79 13.73 -4.13 21.67
C LYS A 79 13.75 -5.64 21.50
N LEU A 80 14.81 -6.16 20.90
CA LEU A 80 15.03 -7.59 20.75
C LEU A 80 16.03 -8.08 21.80
N ASN A 81 15.78 -9.26 22.36
CA ASN A 81 16.76 -9.97 23.17
C ASN A 81 17.81 -10.67 22.28
N GLN A 82 18.71 -11.43 22.91
CA GLN A 82 19.81 -12.11 22.22
C GLN A 82 19.32 -13.23 21.28
N ASP A 83 18.14 -13.78 21.53
CA ASP A 83 17.49 -14.78 20.66
C ASP A 83 16.70 -14.14 19.50
N GLY A 84 16.66 -12.80 19.44
CA GLY A 84 15.93 -12.04 18.43
C GLY A 84 14.43 -11.92 18.72
N PHE A 85 13.98 -12.09 19.95
CA PHE A 85 12.58 -11.95 20.34
C PHE A 85 12.32 -10.64 21.05
N SER A 86 11.20 -9.99 20.74
CA SER A 86 10.69 -8.85 21.53
C SER A 86 9.79 -9.34 22.67
N PRO A 87 9.41 -8.47 23.63
CA PRO A 87 8.57 -8.90 24.76
C PRO A 87 7.24 -9.55 24.35
N ILE A 88 6.58 -9.04 23.30
CA ILE A 88 5.34 -9.64 22.78
C ILE A 88 5.56 -11.04 22.18
N HIS A 89 6.73 -11.31 21.59
CA HIS A 89 7.07 -12.65 21.10
C HIS A 89 7.24 -13.64 22.25
N LEU A 90 7.90 -13.22 23.33
CA LEU A 90 8.07 -14.08 24.51
C LEU A 90 6.73 -14.33 25.22
N ALA A 91 5.86 -13.31 25.31
CA ALA A 91 4.51 -13.49 25.84
C ALA A 91 3.71 -14.52 25.02
N LEU A 92 3.81 -14.49 23.69
CA LEU A 92 3.19 -15.48 22.81
C LEU A 92 3.77 -16.88 23.03
N GLN A 93 5.10 -17.02 23.06
CA GLN A 93 5.77 -18.31 23.28
C GLN A 93 5.40 -18.97 24.63
N GLN A 94 5.08 -18.16 25.64
CA GLN A 94 4.68 -18.64 26.97
C GLN A 94 3.16 -18.72 27.16
N GLY A 95 2.36 -18.51 26.10
CA GLY A 95 0.90 -18.59 26.17
C GLY A 95 0.22 -17.45 26.95
N GLN A 96 0.93 -16.35 27.22
CA GLN A 96 0.47 -15.21 28.02
C GLN A 96 -0.48 -14.31 27.22
N THR A 97 -1.65 -14.82 26.88
CA THR A 97 -2.63 -14.17 26.00
C THR A 97 -3.06 -12.79 26.51
N GLU A 98 -3.37 -12.66 27.80
CA GLU A 98 -3.80 -11.38 28.38
C GLU A 98 -2.67 -10.34 28.34
N MET A 99 -1.43 -10.75 28.61
CA MET A 99 -0.26 -9.87 28.47
C MET A 99 -0.14 -9.31 27.05
N VAL A 100 -0.30 -10.17 26.04
CA VAL A 100 -0.29 -9.76 24.62
C VAL A 100 -1.37 -8.72 24.35
N LEU A 101 -2.60 -8.93 24.82
CA LEU A 101 -3.71 -7.99 24.60
C LEU A 101 -3.47 -6.63 25.26
N ARG A 102 -2.87 -6.63 26.45
CA ARG A 102 -2.49 -5.41 27.18
C ARG A 102 -1.35 -4.66 26.48
N LEU A 103 -0.31 -5.35 26.01
CA LEU A 103 0.74 -4.76 25.17
C LEU A 103 0.15 -4.07 23.94
N LEU A 104 -0.78 -4.75 23.25
CA LEU A 104 -1.45 -4.21 22.06
C LEU A 104 -2.48 -3.12 22.35
N ALA A 105 -2.91 -2.94 23.60
CA ALA A 105 -3.79 -1.85 23.99
C ALA A 105 -3.03 -0.53 24.09
N ILE A 106 -1.75 -0.60 24.47
CA ILE A 106 -0.85 0.54 24.52
C ILE A 106 -0.34 0.88 23.13
N ASP A 107 0.14 -0.12 22.38
CA ASP A 107 0.69 0.08 21.04
C ASP A 107 0.27 -1.06 20.10
N LYS A 108 -0.69 -0.74 19.21
CA LYS A 108 -1.21 -1.68 18.20
C LYS A 108 -0.17 -2.08 17.15
N ASP A 109 0.86 -1.26 16.93
CA ASP A 109 1.89 -1.52 15.93
C ASP A 109 2.93 -2.54 16.42
N LEU A 110 2.85 -2.96 17.69
CA LEU A 110 3.65 -4.09 18.20
C LEU A 110 3.34 -5.41 17.47
N VAL A 111 2.14 -5.57 16.89
CA VAL A 111 1.80 -6.73 16.03
C VAL A 111 2.73 -6.86 14.82
N ARG A 112 3.37 -5.76 14.40
CA ARG A 112 4.23 -5.69 13.21
C ARG A 112 5.72 -5.72 13.54
N VAL A 113 6.09 -5.83 14.82
CA VAL A 113 7.49 -5.93 15.23
C VAL A 113 8.06 -7.23 14.67
N LYS A 114 9.17 -7.12 13.95
CA LYS A 114 9.88 -8.26 13.37
C LYS A 114 10.89 -8.80 14.39
N GLY A 115 10.69 -10.04 14.82
CA GLY A 115 11.67 -10.79 15.61
C GLY A 115 12.62 -11.60 14.73
N ARG A 116 13.08 -12.73 15.28
CA ARG A 116 13.94 -13.71 14.60
C ARG A 116 13.32 -14.15 13.27
N GLU A 117 14.15 -14.26 12.23
CA GLU A 117 13.73 -14.56 10.85
C GLU A 117 12.72 -13.56 10.25
N GLY A 118 12.61 -12.36 10.83
CA GLY A 118 11.63 -11.37 10.39
C GLY A 118 10.18 -11.76 10.68
N LYS A 119 9.95 -12.81 11.49
CA LYS A 119 8.61 -13.23 11.89
C LYS A 119 8.00 -12.17 12.79
N THR A 120 6.75 -11.83 12.53
CA THR A 120 5.95 -10.92 13.36
C THR A 120 5.06 -11.72 14.31
N PRO A 121 4.51 -11.11 15.38
CA PRO A 121 3.48 -11.73 16.22
C PRO A 121 2.33 -12.39 15.44
N LEU A 122 1.89 -11.80 14.32
CA LEU A 122 0.85 -12.41 13.48
C LEU A 122 1.29 -13.76 12.88
N HIS A 123 2.54 -13.87 12.44
CA HIS A 123 3.09 -15.12 11.91
C HIS A 123 3.12 -16.21 12.99
N TYR A 124 3.51 -15.87 14.23
CA TYR A 124 3.48 -16.81 15.36
C TYR A 124 2.08 -17.32 15.65
N VAL A 125 1.10 -16.43 15.76
CA VAL A 125 -0.29 -16.79 16.05
C VAL A 125 -0.90 -17.62 14.91
N ALA A 126 -0.56 -17.33 13.64
CA ALA A 126 -0.97 -18.13 12.50
C ALA A 126 -0.34 -19.55 12.50
N SER A 127 0.90 -19.67 12.97
CA SER A 127 1.62 -20.94 13.14
C SER A 127 1.05 -21.79 14.27
N GLU A 128 0.66 -21.19 15.39
CA GLU A 128 0.11 -21.90 16.54
C GLU A 128 -1.38 -22.25 16.36
N GLY A 129 -2.10 -21.46 15.56
CA GLY A 129 -3.53 -21.65 15.32
C GLY A 129 -4.44 -21.04 16.38
N ASN A 130 -3.95 -20.09 17.19
CA ASN A 130 -4.75 -19.37 18.18
C ASN A 130 -5.70 -18.36 17.48
N LEU A 131 -6.90 -18.84 17.15
CA LEU A 131 -7.89 -18.09 16.36
C LEU A 131 -8.37 -16.80 17.05
N SER A 132 -8.44 -16.80 18.39
CA SER A 132 -8.88 -15.63 19.15
C SER A 132 -7.89 -14.48 19.02
N LEU A 133 -6.59 -14.74 19.28
CA LEU A 133 -5.55 -13.74 19.09
C LEU A 133 -5.43 -13.33 17.62
N LEU A 134 -5.58 -14.27 16.68
CA LEU A 134 -5.50 -13.99 15.26
C LEU A 134 -6.55 -12.96 14.83
N ALA A 135 -7.80 -13.17 15.24
CA ALA A 135 -8.89 -12.25 14.94
C ALA A 135 -8.66 -10.88 15.60
N GLN A 136 -8.19 -10.84 16.85
CA GLN A 136 -7.90 -9.59 17.56
C GLN A 136 -6.77 -8.80 16.89
N PHE A 137 -5.71 -9.47 16.42
CA PHE A 137 -4.59 -8.81 15.74
C PHE A 137 -5.05 -8.18 14.43
N LEU A 138 -5.83 -8.92 13.63
CA LEU A 138 -6.37 -8.45 12.35
C LEU A 138 -7.37 -7.30 12.53
N LEU A 139 -8.15 -7.31 13.62
CA LEU A 139 -9.08 -6.22 13.94
C LEU A 139 -8.33 -4.94 14.33
N ARG A 140 -7.32 -5.04 15.19
CA ARG A 140 -6.57 -3.87 15.67
C ARG A 140 -5.60 -3.31 14.64
N CYS A 141 -4.98 -4.17 13.83
CA CYS A 141 -4.00 -3.77 12.82
C CYS A 141 -4.21 -4.54 11.50
N PRO A 142 -5.19 -4.16 10.65
CA PRO A 142 -5.44 -4.87 9.38
C PRO A 142 -4.25 -4.91 8.41
N LYS A 143 -3.29 -3.98 8.56
CA LYS A 143 -2.09 -3.90 7.71
C LYS A 143 -1.07 -5.02 8.02
N CYS A 144 -1.14 -5.66 9.19
CA CYS A 144 -0.18 -6.69 9.57
C CYS A 144 -0.24 -7.95 8.68
N ILE A 145 -1.36 -8.19 7.99
CA ILE A 145 -1.52 -9.32 7.06
C ILE A 145 -0.59 -9.26 5.84
N GLN A 146 -0.04 -8.07 5.53
CA GLN A 146 0.91 -7.86 4.45
C GLN A 146 2.36 -8.04 4.88
N ASP A 147 2.63 -8.15 6.18
CA ASP A 147 3.98 -8.31 6.67
C ASP A 147 4.55 -9.66 6.22
N VAL A 148 5.85 -9.67 5.93
CA VAL A 148 6.56 -10.84 5.43
C VAL A 148 7.81 -11.14 6.25
N THR A 149 8.14 -12.43 6.35
CA THR A 149 9.38 -12.96 6.92
C THR A 149 10.59 -12.65 6.03
N ILE A 150 11.81 -12.97 6.48
CA ILE A 150 13.01 -12.89 5.63
C ILE A 150 12.96 -13.82 4.41
N ARG A 151 12.09 -14.83 4.44
CA ARG A 151 11.85 -15.77 3.33
C ARG A 151 10.71 -15.31 2.43
N ASN A 152 10.23 -14.07 2.58
CA ASN A 152 9.05 -13.55 1.89
C ASN A 152 7.78 -14.37 2.15
N GLU A 153 7.67 -15.06 3.29
CA GLU A 153 6.46 -15.77 3.66
C GLU A 153 5.47 -14.79 4.30
N THR A 154 4.21 -14.86 3.90
CA THR A 154 3.10 -14.17 4.58
C THR A 154 2.50 -15.07 5.65
N ALA A 155 1.65 -14.52 6.52
CA ALA A 155 0.88 -15.33 7.48
C ALA A 155 0.03 -16.45 6.82
N LEU A 156 -0.40 -16.26 5.56
CA LEU A 156 -1.08 -17.31 4.79
C LEU A 156 -0.16 -18.51 4.49
N HIS A 157 1.10 -18.25 4.13
CA HIS A 157 2.09 -19.30 3.89
C HIS A 157 2.35 -20.09 5.17
N ILE A 158 2.57 -19.39 6.29
CA ILE A 158 2.82 -20.02 7.60
C ILE A 158 1.62 -20.86 8.06
N ALA A 159 0.39 -20.36 7.89
CA ALA A 159 -0.81 -21.13 8.22
C ALA A 159 -0.93 -22.41 7.36
N ALA A 160 -0.54 -22.35 6.08
CA ALA A 160 -0.57 -23.49 5.20
C ALA A 160 0.51 -24.53 5.52
N GLU A 161 1.73 -24.07 5.78
CA GLU A 161 2.87 -24.91 6.18
C GLU A 161 2.56 -25.71 7.45
N ASN A 162 1.87 -25.10 8.42
CA ASN A 162 1.49 -25.74 9.69
C ASN A 162 0.15 -26.49 9.65
N ASN A 163 -0.47 -26.67 8.48
CA ASN A 163 -1.79 -27.32 8.33
C ASN A 163 -2.92 -26.67 9.17
N ASN A 164 -2.81 -25.37 9.44
CA ASN A 164 -3.79 -24.65 10.25
C ASN A 164 -4.94 -24.11 9.38
N LEU A 165 -5.79 -25.00 8.89
CA LEU A 165 -6.92 -24.66 8.02
C LEU A 165 -7.87 -23.63 8.65
N LYS A 166 -8.08 -23.68 9.97
CA LYS A 166 -8.91 -22.71 10.69
C LYS A 166 -8.27 -21.31 10.71
N ALA A 167 -6.95 -21.22 10.92
CA ALA A 167 -6.23 -19.94 10.88
C ALA A 167 -6.24 -19.34 9.47
N LEU A 168 -6.01 -20.19 8.46
CA LEU A 168 -6.10 -19.78 7.06
C LEU A 168 -7.50 -19.23 6.71
N ARG A 169 -8.57 -19.89 7.17
CA ARG A 169 -9.95 -19.41 7.02
C ARG A 169 -10.14 -17.99 7.58
N VAL A 170 -9.68 -17.75 8.80
CA VAL A 170 -9.78 -16.43 9.44
C VAL A 170 -8.99 -15.37 8.65
N LEU A 171 -7.77 -15.69 8.22
CA LEU A 171 -6.96 -14.80 7.40
C LEU A 171 -7.67 -14.46 6.07
N LEU A 172 -8.19 -15.45 5.35
CA LEU A 172 -8.89 -15.23 4.08
C LEU A 172 -10.20 -14.45 4.25
N LEU A 173 -10.97 -14.74 5.29
CA LEU A 173 -12.18 -13.99 5.61
C LEU A 173 -11.84 -12.53 5.96
N SER A 174 -10.74 -12.28 6.66
CA SER A 174 -10.30 -10.93 6.97
C SER A 174 -9.92 -10.14 5.70
N LEU A 175 -9.33 -10.81 4.70
CA LEU A 175 -9.03 -10.19 3.40
C LEU A 175 -10.30 -9.79 2.65
N LYS A 176 -11.32 -10.66 2.64
CA LYS A 176 -12.61 -10.36 1.99
C LYS A 176 -13.39 -9.26 2.70
N ARG A 177 -13.32 -9.21 4.04
CA ARG A 177 -14.09 -8.27 4.86
C ARG A 177 -13.46 -6.87 4.89
N THR A 178 -12.14 -6.79 4.78
CA THR A 178 -11.45 -5.50 4.74
C THR A 178 -11.53 -4.91 3.33
N ASN A 179 -12.58 -4.14 3.05
CA ASN A 179 -12.66 -3.27 1.85
C ASN A 179 -11.51 -2.24 1.74
N LEU A 180 -10.56 -2.25 2.70
CA LEU A 180 -9.30 -1.52 2.68
C LEU A 180 -8.42 -1.88 1.48
N TYR A 181 -8.61 -3.07 0.91
CA TYR A 181 -7.84 -3.58 -0.20
C TYR A 181 -8.76 -3.74 -1.41
N GLY A 182 -8.50 -3.01 -2.50
CA GLY A 182 -9.19 -3.27 -3.76
C GLY A 182 -8.98 -4.72 -4.21
N LYS A 183 -9.90 -5.29 -4.99
CA LYS A 183 -9.84 -6.70 -5.48
C LYS A 183 -8.46 -7.11 -6.05
N SER A 184 -7.70 -6.15 -6.58
CA SER A 184 -6.33 -6.35 -7.05
C SER A 184 -5.34 -6.72 -5.92
N SER A 185 -5.42 -6.07 -4.76
CA SER A 185 -4.53 -6.28 -3.62
C SER A 185 -4.79 -7.61 -2.91
N GLU A 186 -6.06 -8.04 -2.80
CA GLU A 186 -6.41 -9.38 -2.30
C GLU A 186 -5.80 -10.46 -3.20
N LYS A 187 -6.01 -10.35 -4.52
CA LYS A 187 -5.43 -11.28 -5.50
C LYS A 187 -3.90 -11.26 -5.47
N LYS A 188 -3.29 -10.10 -5.24
CA LYS A 188 -1.83 -9.97 -5.10
C LYS A 188 -1.32 -10.73 -3.86
N LEU A 189 -2.01 -10.64 -2.72
CA LEU A 189 -1.59 -11.31 -1.50
C LEU A 189 -1.78 -12.84 -1.56
N LEU A 190 -2.90 -13.30 -2.13
CA LEU A 190 -3.16 -14.74 -2.36
C LEU A 190 -2.12 -15.39 -3.28
N ASN A 191 -1.63 -14.62 -4.26
CA ASN A 191 -0.62 -15.08 -5.21
C ASN A 191 0.77 -14.53 -4.89
N PHE A 192 0.98 -14.07 -3.66
CA PHE A 192 2.29 -13.64 -3.19
C PHE A 192 3.24 -14.84 -3.22
N ARG A 193 4.51 -14.57 -3.52
CA ARG A 193 5.52 -15.60 -3.71
C ARG A 193 6.56 -15.48 -2.60
N ASP A 194 6.87 -16.60 -1.97
CA ASP A 194 8.01 -16.71 -1.06
C ASP A 194 9.35 -16.58 -1.83
N LYS A 195 10.46 -16.71 -1.10
CA LYS A 195 11.83 -16.67 -1.67
C LYS A 195 12.07 -17.70 -2.78
N ASP A 196 11.38 -18.83 -2.75
CA ASP A 196 11.52 -19.94 -3.70
C ASP A 196 10.48 -19.84 -4.83
N GLY A 197 9.70 -18.76 -4.84
CA GLY A 197 8.67 -18.47 -5.82
C GLY A 197 7.35 -19.20 -5.55
N ASN A 198 7.22 -19.94 -4.45
CA ASN A 198 6.02 -20.69 -4.10
C ASN A 198 4.92 -19.73 -3.65
N THR A 199 3.70 -20.01 -4.08
CA THR A 199 2.49 -19.38 -3.52
C THR A 199 1.94 -20.24 -2.39
N VAL A 200 0.97 -19.71 -1.63
CA VAL A 200 0.26 -20.50 -0.60
C VAL A 200 -0.33 -21.81 -1.15
N LEU A 201 -0.75 -21.85 -2.43
CA LEU A 201 -1.24 -23.07 -3.07
C LEU A 201 -0.12 -24.10 -3.28
N HIS A 202 1.09 -23.66 -3.64
CA HIS A 202 2.24 -24.56 -3.74
C HIS A 202 2.60 -25.14 -2.37
N ILE A 203 2.50 -24.36 -1.30
CA ILE A 203 2.73 -24.86 0.07
C ILE A 203 1.66 -25.90 0.45
N ALA A 204 0.38 -25.58 0.27
CA ALA A 204 -0.72 -26.51 0.55
C ALA A 204 -0.60 -27.83 -0.24
N ALA A 205 -0.18 -27.73 -1.51
CA ALA A 205 0.15 -28.88 -2.36
C ALA A 205 1.38 -29.64 -1.83
N SER A 206 2.46 -28.94 -1.44
CA SER A 206 3.70 -29.54 -0.91
C SER A 206 3.48 -30.37 0.36
N THR A 207 2.47 -29.99 1.15
CA THR A 207 2.06 -30.67 2.38
C THR A 207 0.90 -31.65 2.18
N ASN A 208 0.41 -31.82 0.95
CA ASN A 208 -0.73 -32.66 0.56
C ASN A 208 -1.99 -32.45 1.41
N GLN A 209 -2.52 -31.22 1.42
CA GLN A 209 -3.68 -30.84 2.23
C GLN A 209 -4.94 -30.56 1.37
N PRO A 210 -5.79 -31.57 1.09
CA PRO A 210 -6.88 -31.45 0.09
C PRO A 210 -7.92 -30.39 0.48
N GLN A 211 -8.28 -30.34 1.77
CA GLN A 211 -9.25 -29.34 2.27
C GLN A 211 -8.72 -27.91 2.18
N MET A 212 -7.40 -27.73 2.30
CA MET A 212 -6.77 -26.43 2.17
C MET A 212 -6.69 -25.98 0.70
N VAL A 213 -6.31 -26.90 -0.18
CA VAL A 213 -6.32 -26.70 -1.63
C VAL A 213 -7.72 -26.28 -2.09
N LYS A 214 -8.76 -27.01 -1.69
CA LYS A 214 -10.16 -26.68 -2.02
C LYS A 214 -10.53 -25.27 -1.56
N LEU A 215 -10.21 -24.91 -0.32
CA LEU A 215 -10.50 -23.60 0.25
C LEU A 215 -9.81 -22.45 -0.50
N LEU A 216 -8.55 -22.65 -0.90
CA LEU A 216 -7.79 -21.65 -1.65
C LEU A 216 -8.37 -21.44 -3.07
N ILE A 217 -8.82 -22.52 -3.72
CA ILE A 217 -9.48 -22.48 -5.03
C ILE A 217 -10.82 -21.73 -4.94
N GLU A 218 -11.63 -21.99 -3.92
CA GLU A 218 -12.88 -21.25 -3.64
C GLU A 218 -12.62 -19.74 -3.46
N CYS A 219 -11.41 -19.36 -3.04
CA CYS A 219 -10.97 -17.97 -2.92
C CYS A 219 -10.32 -17.39 -4.19
N LYS A 220 -10.48 -18.05 -5.34
CA LYS A 220 -10.00 -17.60 -6.66
C LYS A 220 -8.48 -17.38 -6.73
N VAL A 221 -7.71 -18.21 -6.02
CA VAL A 221 -6.24 -18.27 -6.17
C VAL A 221 -5.88 -18.64 -7.61
N SER A 222 -4.74 -18.16 -8.13
CA SER A 222 -4.32 -18.57 -9.47
C SER A 222 -3.62 -19.94 -9.42
N ILE A 223 -4.33 -20.95 -9.92
CA ILE A 223 -3.98 -22.38 -9.83
C ILE A 223 -2.69 -22.68 -10.60
N ASN A 224 -2.59 -22.16 -11.83
CA ASN A 224 -1.52 -22.49 -12.78
C ASN A 224 -0.32 -21.53 -12.69
N LYS A 225 -0.01 -21.03 -11.50
CA LYS A 225 1.23 -20.27 -11.26
C LYS A 225 2.39 -21.24 -11.09
N THR A 226 3.56 -20.83 -11.55
CA THR A 226 4.79 -21.59 -11.38
C THR A 226 5.68 -20.97 -10.31
N ASN A 227 6.38 -21.80 -9.55
CA ASN A 227 7.43 -21.37 -8.64
C ASN A 227 8.74 -21.04 -9.38
N SER A 228 9.82 -20.70 -8.65
CA SER A 228 11.10 -20.36 -9.28
C SER A 228 11.75 -21.54 -10.01
N ARG A 229 11.33 -22.78 -9.71
CA ARG A 229 11.72 -24.00 -10.44
C ARG A 229 10.87 -24.26 -11.69
N GLY A 230 9.87 -23.42 -11.95
CA GLY A 230 8.95 -23.59 -13.07
C GLY A 230 7.88 -24.65 -12.85
N LEU A 231 7.66 -25.11 -11.61
CA LEU A 231 6.67 -26.14 -11.26
C LEU A 231 5.36 -25.49 -10.81
N THR A 232 4.21 -26.05 -11.21
CA THR A 232 2.90 -25.69 -10.66
C THR A 232 2.61 -26.45 -9.37
N ALA A 233 1.52 -26.10 -8.69
CA ALA A 233 1.05 -26.84 -7.52
C ALA A 233 0.74 -28.32 -7.85
N LEU A 234 0.26 -28.61 -9.06
CA LEU A 234 -0.01 -29.98 -9.51
C LEU A 234 1.29 -30.76 -9.74
N ASP A 235 2.29 -30.14 -10.38
CA ASP A 235 3.61 -30.77 -10.56
C ASP A 235 4.27 -31.12 -9.22
N ILE A 236 4.08 -30.28 -8.19
CA ILE A 236 4.60 -30.55 -6.84
C ILE A 236 3.96 -31.81 -6.25
N LEU A 237 2.64 -31.97 -6.36
CA LEU A 237 1.97 -33.18 -5.89
C LEU A 237 2.50 -34.39 -6.66
N GLU A 238 2.53 -34.35 -7.99
CA GLU A 238 2.98 -35.47 -8.83
C GLU A 238 4.43 -35.87 -8.57
N SER A 239 5.29 -34.93 -8.14
CA SER A 239 6.67 -35.23 -7.75
C SER A 239 6.79 -36.03 -6.45
N MET A 240 5.73 -36.12 -5.64
CA MET A 240 5.70 -36.91 -4.42
C MET A 240 5.34 -38.37 -4.73
N SER A 241 6.33 -39.18 -5.04
CA SER A 241 6.13 -40.60 -5.37
C SER A 241 5.64 -41.48 -4.21
N ASN A 242 5.81 -41.02 -2.96
CA ASN A 242 5.67 -41.86 -1.76
C ASN A 242 4.45 -41.52 -0.89
N VAL A 243 3.62 -40.55 -1.27
CA VAL A 243 2.48 -40.06 -0.47
C VAL A 243 1.21 -40.17 -1.30
N ASP A 244 0.14 -40.71 -0.73
CA ASP A 244 -1.18 -40.73 -1.39
C ASP A 244 -1.73 -39.29 -1.48
N ASN A 245 -1.60 -38.72 -2.67
CA ASN A 245 -1.96 -37.35 -3.01
C ASN A 245 -3.14 -37.28 -3.99
N ARG A 246 -3.89 -38.39 -4.11
CA ARG A 246 -4.98 -38.54 -5.08
C ARG A 246 -6.04 -37.45 -4.91
N ASP A 247 -6.54 -37.25 -3.69
CA ASP A 247 -7.58 -36.25 -3.40
C ASP A 247 -7.14 -34.83 -3.78
N SER A 248 -5.94 -34.42 -3.36
CA SER A 248 -5.42 -33.08 -3.66
C SER A 248 -5.21 -32.87 -5.16
N SER A 249 -4.75 -33.92 -5.86
CA SER A 249 -4.50 -33.89 -7.31
C SER A 249 -5.80 -33.86 -8.10
N GLU A 250 -6.79 -34.65 -7.70
CA GLU A 250 -8.14 -34.68 -8.29
C GLU A 250 -8.83 -33.33 -8.12
N ILE A 251 -8.80 -32.76 -6.90
CA ILE A 251 -9.33 -31.41 -6.63
C ILE A 251 -8.63 -30.37 -7.53
N LEU A 252 -7.32 -30.43 -7.73
CA LEU A 252 -6.67 -29.46 -8.63
C LEU A 252 -7.07 -29.66 -10.09
N ARG A 253 -7.17 -30.92 -10.57
CA ARG A 253 -7.54 -31.24 -11.95
C ARG A 253 -8.98 -30.83 -12.26
N ASP A 254 -9.91 -31.12 -11.36
CA ASP A 254 -11.33 -30.78 -11.49
C ASP A 254 -11.56 -29.27 -11.66
N PHE A 255 -10.70 -28.46 -11.03
CA PHE A 255 -10.76 -27.00 -11.10
C PHE A 255 -9.81 -26.39 -12.15
N GLY A 256 -9.27 -27.20 -13.08
CA GLY A 256 -8.47 -26.72 -14.21
C GLY A 256 -6.97 -26.53 -13.93
N GLY A 257 -6.46 -27.24 -12.93
CA GLY A 257 -5.03 -27.37 -12.64
C GLY A 257 -4.30 -28.08 -13.76
N LEU A 258 -3.22 -27.46 -14.24
CA LEU A 258 -2.38 -27.96 -15.31
C LEU A 258 -0.94 -28.14 -14.83
N ASN A 259 -0.25 -29.12 -15.42
CA ASN A 259 1.18 -29.27 -15.27
C ASN A 259 1.93 -28.14 -15.99
N ALA A 260 3.12 -27.79 -15.53
CA ALA A 260 3.90 -26.70 -16.12
C ALA A 260 4.15 -26.89 -17.62
N SER A 261 4.30 -28.15 -18.07
CA SER A 261 4.44 -28.51 -19.48
C SER A 261 3.22 -28.14 -20.34
N ALA A 262 2.02 -28.22 -19.77
CA ALA A 262 0.76 -27.86 -20.43
C ALA A 262 0.41 -26.37 -20.29
N THR A 263 1.03 -25.66 -19.34
CA THR A 263 0.85 -24.20 -19.20
C THR A 263 1.66 -23.44 -20.24
N ARG A 264 1.08 -22.39 -20.84
CA ARG A 264 1.79 -21.48 -21.74
C ARG A 264 2.93 -20.81 -20.97
N ARG A 265 4.19 -21.20 -21.25
CA ARG A 265 5.38 -20.56 -20.64
C ARG A 265 5.33 -19.07 -20.95
N ARG A 266 5.21 -18.23 -19.92
CA ARG A 266 5.51 -16.81 -20.09
C ARG A 266 7.02 -16.70 -20.38
N PRO A 267 7.41 -15.98 -21.46
CA PRO A 267 8.83 -15.78 -21.74
C PRO A 267 9.50 -15.09 -20.54
N SER A 268 10.75 -15.49 -20.27
CA SER A 268 11.53 -14.92 -19.17
C SER A 268 11.66 -13.41 -19.32
N LEU A 269 11.84 -12.69 -18.20
CA LEU A 269 11.90 -11.23 -18.19
C LEU A 269 13.01 -10.68 -19.09
N HIS A 270 14.11 -11.41 -19.30
CA HIS A 270 15.17 -11.04 -20.25
C HIS A 270 14.73 -11.18 -21.73
N VAL A 271 13.84 -12.14 -22.05
CA VAL A 271 13.25 -12.30 -23.39
C VAL A 271 12.17 -11.26 -23.63
N MET A 272 11.43 -10.85 -22.60
CA MET A 272 10.49 -9.73 -22.67
C MET A 272 11.18 -8.36 -22.73
N LEU A 273 12.32 -8.19 -22.06
CA LEU A 273 13.15 -6.98 -22.19
C LEU A 273 13.93 -6.97 -23.51
N GLY A 274 14.30 -8.14 -24.02
CA GLY A 274 15.01 -8.33 -25.28
C GLY A 274 14.10 -8.38 -26.51
N SER A 275 12.78 -8.55 -26.33
CA SER A 275 11.84 -8.30 -27.42
C SER A 275 11.91 -6.83 -27.77
N LYS A 276 12.08 -6.51 -29.06
CA LYS A 276 12.07 -5.13 -29.56
C LYS A 276 10.85 -4.43 -28.99
N ILE A 277 11.09 -3.51 -28.05
CA ILE A 277 10.07 -2.58 -27.60
C ILE A 277 9.56 -1.93 -28.88
N THR A 278 8.25 -1.98 -29.10
CA THR A 278 7.70 -1.31 -30.28
C THR A 278 8.10 0.16 -30.16
N LEU A 279 8.64 0.77 -31.24
CA LEU A 279 9.06 2.18 -31.22
C LEU A 279 7.98 3.09 -30.61
N LEU A 280 6.73 2.69 -30.79
CA LEU A 280 5.56 3.26 -30.16
C LEU A 280 5.60 3.23 -28.63
N GLU A 281 5.83 2.09 -27.98
CA GLU A 281 5.82 1.95 -26.51
C GLU A 281 6.94 2.73 -25.82
N ASN A 282 8.13 2.81 -26.43
CA ASN A 282 9.23 3.62 -25.90
C ASN A 282 8.98 5.13 -26.11
N ALA A 283 8.59 5.52 -27.33
CA ALA A 283 8.29 6.92 -27.60
C ALA A 283 7.12 7.43 -26.75
N PHE A 284 6.07 6.62 -26.57
CA PHE A 284 4.96 6.95 -25.69
C PHE A 284 5.38 6.95 -24.23
N GLY A 285 6.19 5.99 -23.78
CA GLY A 285 6.66 5.91 -22.39
C GLY A 285 7.50 7.11 -21.96
N GLU A 286 8.48 7.52 -22.78
CA GLU A 286 9.34 8.68 -22.49
C GLU A 286 8.55 9.99 -22.52
N VAL A 287 7.75 10.20 -23.58
CA VAL A 287 6.90 11.41 -23.70
C VAL A 287 5.89 11.49 -22.56
N PHE A 288 5.28 10.36 -22.18
CA PHE A 288 4.30 10.31 -21.09
C PHE A 288 4.95 10.55 -19.72
N HIS A 289 6.13 10.00 -19.47
CA HIS A 289 6.87 10.20 -18.23
C HIS A 289 7.33 11.65 -18.08
N ASP A 290 7.86 12.25 -19.14
CA ASP A 290 8.27 13.66 -19.13
C ASP A 290 7.08 14.59 -18.92
N ILE A 291 5.92 14.29 -19.53
CA ILE A 291 4.69 15.06 -19.35
C ILE A 291 4.17 15.00 -17.91
N ILE A 292 4.20 13.82 -17.27
CA ILE A 292 3.74 13.62 -15.89
C ILE A 292 4.69 14.24 -14.86
N THR A 293 5.98 14.34 -15.17
CA THR A 293 6.99 14.88 -14.24
C THR A 293 7.23 16.38 -14.38
N MET A 294 6.50 17.06 -15.25
CA MET A 294 6.63 18.51 -15.47
C MET A 294 6.22 19.35 -14.25
N SER A 295 6.89 20.49 -14.07
CA SER A 295 6.49 21.54 -13.12
C SER A 295 5.04 22.00 -13.36
N ALA A 296 4.35 22.39 -12.28
CA ALA A 296 2.96 22.82 -12.28
C ALA A 296 2.64 23.92 -13.32
N ASP A 297 3.59 24.82 -13.60
CA ASP A 297 3.39 25.91 -14.56
C ASP A 297 3.34 25.41 -16.02
N ARG A 298 4.10 24.35 -16.33
CA ARG A 298 4.16 23.76 -17.68
C ARG A 298 3.02 22.77 -17.92
N SER A 299 2.62 22.03 -16.89
CA SER A 299 1.49 21.09 -16.98
C SER A 299 0.16 21.81 -17.22
N ASN A 300 -0.03 23.00 -16.65
CA ASN A 300 -1.22 23.83 -16.91
C ASN A 300 -1.29 24.33 -18.36
N ALA A 301 -0.18 24.81 -18.93
CA ALA A 301 -0.13 25.21 -20.34
C ALA A 301 -0.36 24.02 -21.29
N LEU A 302 0.23 22.86 -20.96
CA LEU A 302 0.05 21.63 -21.74
C LEU A 302 -1.40 21.11 -21.68
N LEU A 303 -2.07 21.21 -20.53
CA LEU A 303 -3.47 20.83 -20.38
C LEU A 303 -4.37 21.62 -21.34
N VAL A 304 -4.15 22.93 -21.47
CA VAL A 304 -4.88 23.77 -22.42
C VAL A 304 -4.65 23.30 -23.86
N VAL A 305 -3.41 23.04 -24.24
CA VAL A 305 -3.06 22.55 -25.59
C VAL A 305 -3.70 21.18 -25.86
N LEU A 306 -3.67 20.26 -24.89
CA LEU A 306 -4.27 18.93 -25.03
C LEU A 306 -5.80 18.99 -25.14
N VAL A 307 -6.46 19.89 -24.40
CA VAL A 307 -7.91 20.12 -24.52
C VAL A 307 -8.25 20.72 -25.88
N LEU A 308 -7.42 21.62 -26.43
CA LEU A 308 -7.60 22.14 -27.79
C LEU A 308 -7.44 21.05 -28.85
N ILE A 309 -6.45 20.15 -28.70
CA ILE A 309 -6.29 18.99 -29.59
C ILE A 309 -7.49 18.04 -29.46
N LEU A 310 -7.95 17.74 -28.24
CA LEU A 310 -9.09 16.86 -27.98
C LEU A 310 -10.38 17.42 -28.60
N THR A 311 -10.62 18.72 -28.45
CA THR A 311 -11.80 19.40 -29.02
C THR A 311 -11.71 19.50 -30.54
N ALA A 312 -10.55 19.85 -31.11
CA ALA A 312 -10.35 19.89 -32.56
C ALA A 312 -10.53 18.52 -33.21
N THR A 313 -9.97 17.46 -32.61
CA THR A 313 -10.10 16.08 -33.11
C THR A 313 -11.53 15.54 -32.96
N TYR A 314 -12.24 15.94 -31.91
CA TYR A 314 -13.66 15.64 -31.73
C TYR A 314 -14.54 16.32 -32.79
N GLN A 315 -14.32 17.62 -33.05
CA GLN A 315 -15.05 18.36 -34.09
C GLN A 315 -14.76 17.81 -35.49
N ALA A 316 -13.51 17.46 -35.76
CA ALA A 316 -13.10 16.80 -37.00
C ALA A 316 -13.78 15.44 -37.23
N ALA A 317 -14.15 14.73 -36.15
CA ALA A 317 -14.89 13.47 -36.24
C ALA A 317 -16.38 13.67 -36.53
N LEU A 318 -16.97 14.77 -36.03
CA LEU A 318 -18.39 15.10 -36.27
C LEU A 318 -18.64 15.75 -37.63
N ALA A 319 -17.68 16.53 -38.13
CA ALA A 319 -17.76 17.23 -39.40
C ALA A 319 -16.46 17.03 -40.21
N PRO A 320 -16.31 15.90 -40.94
CA PRO A 320 -15.15 15.69 -41.80
C PRO A 320 -15.12 16.74 -42.93
N PRO A 321 -13.95 17.23 -43.34
CA PRO A 321 -13.84 18.31 -44.34
C PRO A 321 -14.49 17.89 -45.66
N ALA A 322 -15.61 18.55 -46.00
CA ALA A 322 -16.27 18.41 -47.29
C ALA A 322 -15.38 19.03 -48.38
N ARG A 323 -15.01 18.23 -49.39
CA ARG A 323 -14.31 18.77 -50.56
C ARG A 323 -15.32 19.54 -51.41
N PHE A 324 -15.14 20.86 -51.53
CA PHE A 324 -15.91 21.71 -52.44
C PHE A 324 -15.54 21.34 -53.88
N SER A 325 -16.31 20.48 -54.55
CA SER A 325 -16.23 20.37 -56.00
C SER A 325 -16.97 21.59 -56.57
N GLY A 326 -16.21 22.51 -57.14
CA GLY A 326 -16.73 23.66 -57.86
C GLY A 326 -17.74 23.25 -58.92
N ALA A 327 -18.67 24.17 -59.12
CA ALA A 327 -19.81 24.14 -60.00
C ALA A 327 -19.55 23.61 -61.41
N ASP A 328 -20.58 22.93 -61.90
CA ASP A 328 -20.90 22.55 -63.28
C ASP A 328 -20.58 23.64 -64.32
N ILE A 329 -20.22 23.22 -65.55
CA ILE A 329 -20.97 23.57 -66.78
C ILE A 329 -20.83 22.42 -67.80
N GLY A 330 -21.95 21.82 -68.21
CA GLY A 330 -22.04 21.13 -69.52
C GLY A 330 -22.93 19.88 -69.61
N SER A 331 -24.25 20.08 -69.51
CA SER A 331 -25.32 19.44 -70.32
C SER A 331 -25.38 17.90 -70.46
N ASP A 332 -26.37 17.22 -69.85
CA ASP A 332 -27.73 17.09 -70.41
C ASP A 332 -28.57 15.96 -69.79
N SER A 333 -29.87 16.24 -69.76
CA SER A 333 -31.01 15.31 -69.71
C SER A 333 -31.40 14.66 -68.37
N ALA A 334 -32.39 15.30 -67.77
CA ALA A 334 -33.50 14.79 -66.98
C ALA A 334 -33.62 13.25 -66.83
N ASN A 335 -33.68 12.81 -65.57
CA ASN A 335 -34.81 12.02 -65.10
C ASN A 335 -34.96 12.13 -63.58
N ASN A 336 -36.17 12.49 -63.17
CA ASN A 336 -36.58 12.56 -61.77
C ASN A 336 -36.59 11.16 -61.15
N THR A 337 -35.72 10.94 -60.17
CA THR A 337 -35.99 10.02 -59.08
C THR A 337 -35.62 10.67 -57.76
N SER A 338 -36.56 10.61 -56.84
CA SER A 338 -36.48 11.05 -55.45
C SER A 338 -35.10 10.85 -54.82
N THR A 339 -34.35 11.95 -54.67
CA THR A 339 -33.18 11.98 -53.81
C THR A 339 -33.67 12.12 -52.37
N ASP A 340 -33.89 10.97 -51.74
CA ASP A 340 -33.85 10.87 -50.29
C ASP A 340 -32.47 11.36 -49.85
N SER A 341 -32.43 12.57 -49.29
CA SER A 341 -31.22 13.17 -48.77
C SER A 341 -30.77 12.36 -47.57
N THR A 342 -29.98 11.32 -47.83
CA THR A 342 -29.27 10.53 -46.83
C THR A 342 -28.15 11.38 -46.25
N VAL A 343 -28.55 12.32 -45.39
CA VAL A 343 -27.67 13.03 -44.46
C VAL A 343 -26.94 11.95 -43.64
N GLY A 344 -25.62 11.85 -43.81
CA GLY A 344 -24.78 10.90 -43.06
C GLY A 344 -23.82 10.06 -43.90
N LYS A 345 -23.82 10.15 -45.24
CA LYS A 345 -22.75 9.54 -46.05
C LYS A 345 -21.57 10.50 -46.16
N SER A 346 -20.42 10.09 -45.63
CA SER A 346 -19.13 10.74 -45.86
C SER A 346 -18.90 10.87 -47.37
N VAL A 347 -18.81 12.10 -47.88
CA VAL A 347 -18.58 12.41 -49.30
C VAL A 347 -17.10 12.22 -49.68
N MET A 348 -16.27 11.75 -48.74
CA MET A 348 -14.86 11.46 -48.93
C MET A 348 -14.71 10.01 -49.41
N GLY A 349 -13.91 9.78 -50.45
CA GLY A 349 -13.62 8.44 -50.94
C GLY A 349 -13.11 7.53 -49.82
N SER A 350 -13.50 6.25 -49.85
CA SER A 350 -13.28 5.29 -48.75
C SER A 350 -11.84 5.24 -48.22
N THR A 351 -10.85 5.39 -49.12
CA THR A 351 -9.41 5.44 -48.78
C THR A 351 -9.00 6.73 -48.08
N ALA A 352 -9.51 7.87 -48.54
CA ALA A 352 -9.22 9.18 -47.98
C ALA A 352 -9.90 9.37 -46.61
N PHE A 353 -11.10 8.80 -46.43
CA PHE A 353 -11.79 8.77 -45.15
C PHE A 353 -10.99 7.98 -44.10
N LEU A 354 -10.50 6.78 -44.43
CA LEU A 354 -9.66 6.00 -43.52
C LEU A 354 -8.33 6.70 -43.20
N LEU A 355 -7.72 7.35 -44.20
CA LEU A 355 -6.46 8.10 -44.01
C LEU A 355 -6.64 9.33 -43.09
N PHE A 356 -7.84 9.90 -43.00
CA PHE A 356 -8.16 10.99 -42.08
C PHE A 356 -8.61 10.48 -40.70
N TYR A 357 -9.48 9.47 -40.69
CA TYR A 357 -10.11 8.96 -39.48
C TYR A 357 -9.12 8.25 -38.54
N ILE A 358 -8.19 7.47 -39.09
CA ILE A 358 -7.22 6.70 -38.28
C ILE A 358 -6.28 7.64 -37.51
N PRO A 359 -5.59 8.63 -38.12
CA PRO A 359 -4.77 9.57 -37.37
C PRO A 359 -5.58 10.43 -36.39
N ASN A 360 -6.79 10.85 -36.76
CA ASN A 360 -7.64 11.68 -35.91
C ASN A 360 -8.09 10.95 -34.63
N THR A 361 -8.47 9.68 -34.76
CA THR A 361 -8.83 8.83 -33.61
C THR A 361 -7.62 8.52 -32.72
N ILE A 362 -6.45 8.29 -33.31
CA ILE A 362 -5.20 8.10 -32.55
C ILE A 362 -4.87 9.38 -31.76
N ALA A 363 -4.93 10.55 -32.40
CA ALA A 363 -4.68 11.84 -31.74
C ALA A 363 -5.68 12.11 -30.59
N PHE A 364 -6.95 11.78 -30.79
CA PHE A 364 -7.98 11.89 -29.75
C PHE A 364 -7.70 10.97 -28.55
N ILE A 365 -7.36 9.70 -28.78
CA ILE A 365 -7.06 8.74 -27.70
C ILE A 365 -5.81 9.17 -26.92
N ILE A 366 -4.76 9.62 -27.61
CA ILE A 366 -3.53 10.11 -26.97
C ILE A 366 -3.82 11.35 -26.10
N ALA A 367 -4.53 12.33 -26.64
CA ALA A 367 -4.90 13.53 -25.89
C ALA A 367 -5.74 13.19 -24.64
N MET A 368 -6.68 12.26 -24.77
CA MET A 368 -7.54 11.82 -23.66
C MET A 368 -6.74 11.12 -22.55
N ILE A 369 -5.81 10.22 -22.90
CA ILE A 369 -4.95 9.52 -21.94
C ILE A 369 -4.02 10.52 -21.21
N LEU A 370 -3.45 11.49 -21.93
CA LEU A 370 -2.58 12.51 -21.34
C LEU A 370 -3.33 13.44 -20.38
N ILE A 371 -4.56 13.85 -20.73
CA ILE A 371 -5.42 14.67 -19.86
C ILE A 371 -5.76 13.91 -18.57
N LEU A 372 -6.12 12.63 -18.66
CA LEU A 372 -6.41 11.80 -17.47
C LEU A 372 -5.18 11.64 -16.57
N GLY A 373 -3.99 11.46 -17.15
CA GLY A 373 -2.73 11.39 -16.42
C GLY A 373 -2.43 12.67 -15.65
N LEU A 374 -2.57 13.84 -16.30
CA LEU A 374 -2.34 15.14 -15.67
C LEU A 374 -3.39 15.45 -14.58
N LEU A 375 -4.65 15.09 -14.80
CA LEU A 375 -5.72 15.31 -13.82
C LEU A 375 -5.49 14.49 -12.53
N ALA A 376 -4.94 13.28 -12.66
CA ALA A 376 -4.63 12.43 -11.51
C ALA A 376 -3.52 13.03 -10.61
N ILE A 377 -2.54 13.73 -11.20
CA ILE A 377 -1.49 14.44 -10.46
C ILE A 377 -2.07 15.63 -9.71
N VAL A 378 -2.92 16.43 -10.38
CA VAL A 378 -3.59 17.58 -9.77
C VAL A 378 -4.49 17.13 -8.61
N ALA A 379 -5.24 16.05 -8.79
CA ALA A 379 -6.05 15.46 -7.71
C ALA A 379 -5.19 15.00 -6.53
N SER A 380 -4.04 14.37 -6.80
CA SER A 380 -3.08 13.99 -5.75
C SER A 380 -2.51 15.21 -5.01
N GLY A 381 -2.18 16.29 -5.74
CA GLY A 381 -1.73 17.56 -5.18
C GLY A 381 -2.78 18.25 -4.31
N ILE A 382 -4.04 18.29 -4.75
CA ILE A 382 -5.16 18.86 -3.97
C ILE A 382 -5.41 18.05 -2.70
N THR A 383 -5.34 16.71 -2.76
CA THR A 383 -5.49 15.87 -1.55
C THR A 383 -4.35 16.06 -0.57
N THR A 384 -3.12 16.27 -1.04
CA THR A 384 -1.98 16.59 -0.15
C THR A 384 -2.09 17.99 0.43
N LEU A 385 -2.55 18.98 -0.34
CA LEU A 385 -2.81 20.33 0.15
C LEU A 385 -3.93 20.36 1.20
N LEU A 386 -5.05 19.66 0.96
CA LEU A 386 -6.16 19.54 1.92
C LEU A 386 -5.75 18.81 3.21
N LEU A 387 -4.87 17.81 3.12
CA LEU A 387 -4.30 17.17 4.31
C LEU A 387 -3.35 18.10 5.07
N PHE A 388 -2.64 18.98 4.36
CA PHE A 388 -1.74 19.95 4.98
C PHE A 388 -2.51 21.09 5.67
N THR A 389 -3.56 21.62 5.03
CA THR A 389 -4.43 22.63 5.65
C THR A 389 -5.27 22.04 6.80
N GLY A 390 -5.71 20.79 6.68
CA GLY A 390 -6.38 20.08 7.78
C GLY A 390 -5.46 19.77 8.97
N SER A 391 -4.15 19.65 8.74
CA SER A 391 -3.16 19.45 9.82
C SER A 391 -2.75 20.77 10.50
N ALA A 392 -2.85 21.91 9.82
CA ALA A 392 -2.54 23.22 10.38
C ALA A 392 -3.61 23.71 11.37
N GLU A 393 -4.87 23.29 11.20
CA GLU A 393 -5.97 23.63 12.12
C GLU A 393 -5.87 22.90 13.48
N SER A 394 -5.14 21.78 13.56
CA SER A 394 -5.08 20.91 14.75
C SER A 394 -4.03 21.33 15.79
N HIS A 395 -3.18 22.31 15.51
CA HIS A 395 -2.10 22.75 16.42
C HIS A 395 -2.12 24.27 16.63
N ARG A 396 -3.16 24.79 17.29
CA ARG A 396 -3.05 26.04 18.06
C ARG A 396 -3.22 25.74 19.56
N PRO A 397 -2.18 25.92 20.40
CA PRO A 397 -2.36 25.90 21.84
C PRO A 397 -2.91 27.26 22.31
N ASN A 398 -3.80 27.20 23.30
CA ASN A 398 -4.40 28.32 24.04
C ASN A 398 -3.50 29.53 24.30
N LYS A 399 -3.98 30.76 24.00
CA LYS A 399 -4.24 31.85 24.97
C LYS A 399 -4.66 33.19 24.31
N LYS A 400 -5.80 33.71 24.79
CA LYS A 400 -6.13 35.07 25.29
C LYS A 400 -5.51 36.33 24.63
N THR A 401 -6.42 37.30 24.36
CA THR A 401 -6.26 38.79 24.32
C THR A 401 -5.25 39.31 23.27
N TRP A 402 -5.57 40.24 22.36
CA TRP A 402 -5.95 41.66 22.52
C TRP A 402 -6.65 42.16 21.23
N GLU A 403 -7.75 42.90 21.35
CA GLU A 403 -7.89 44.35 21.09
C GLU A 403 -8.22 44.74 19.64
N THR A 404 -9.32 45.47 19.56
CA THR A 404 -9.82 46.27 18.45
C THR A 404 -8.79 47.27 17.95
N PHE A 405 -8.58 47.31 16.63
CA PHE A 405 -8.14 48.52 15.94
C PHE A 405 -9.05 48.75 14.74
N ASP A 406 -9.73 49.89 14.79
CA ASP A 406 -10.53 50.43 13.71
C ASP A 406 -9.66 51.07 12.62
N SER A 407 -10.17 50.96 11.39
CA SER A 407 -10.13 51.91 10.26
C SER A 407 -8.77 52.40 9.71
N GLU A 408 -8.47 51.99 8.46
CA GLU A 408 -8.43 52.83 7.25
C GLU A 408 -7.40 52.29 6.23
N GLY A 409 -7.84 52.10 4.97
CA GLY A 409 -6.96 51.89 3.82
C GLY A 409 -6.79 50.45 3.37
N ASP A 410 -7.40 50.13 2.23
CA ASP A 410 -7.22 48.89 1.47
C ASP A 410 -5.73 48.59 1.21
N THR A 411 -5.17 47.61 1.93
CA THR A 411 -4.18 46.60 1.48
C THR A 411 -3.66 45.86 2.71
N THR A 412 -4.33 44.78 3.11
CA THR A 412 -3.79 43.83 4.08
C THR A 412 -2.73 42.96 3.41
N THR A 413 -1.48 43.40 3.46
CA THR A 413 -0.31 42.60 3.09
C THR A 413 -0.12 41.51 4.15
N LEU A 414 -0.62 40.31 3.87
CA LEU A 414 -0.32 39.12 4.67
C LEU A 414 1.14 38.70 4.39
N ILE A 415 2.06 39.14 5.24
CA ILE A 415 3.42 38.58 5.29
C ILE A 415 3.32 37.22 5.97
N VAL A 416 3.31 36.15 5.17
CA VAL A 416 3.43 34.78 5.67
C VAL A 416 4.92 34.47 5.80
N GLU A 417 5.45 34.55 7.02
CA GLU A 417 6.79 34.03 7.31
C GLU A 417 6.76 32.50 7.25
N ILE A 418 7.27 31.93 6.16
CA ILE A 418 7.47 30.49 6.00
C ILE A 418 8.78 30.12 6.67
N TYR A 419 8.70 29.46 7.84
CA TYR A 419 9.88 28.92 8.51
C TYR A 419 10.28 27.58 7.87
N ILE A 420 11.40 27.57 7.12
CA ILE A 420 12.02 26.35 6.58
C ILE A 420 13.26 26.03 7.44
N PRO A 421 13.34 24.87 8.13
CA PRO A 421 14.53 24.52 8.88
C PRO A 421 15.63 24.05 7.91
N GLY A 422 16.67 24.87 7.76
CA GLY A 422 17.94 24.46 7.17
C GLY A 422 18.15 24.81 5.70
N LYS A 423 18.23 26.09 5.35
CA LYS A 423 19.21 26.69 4.41
C LYS A 423 19.02 28.21 4.34
N TYR A 424 20.14 28.91 4.15
CA TYR A 424 20.30 30.36 4.17
C TYR A 424 19.43 31.10 3.14
N LEU A 425 19.08 32.34 3.52
CA LEU A 425 18.39 33.39 2.74
C LEU A 425 18.77 33.40 1.25
N VAL A 426 17.76 33.38 0.37
CA VAL A 426 17.81 34.06 -0.93
C VAL A 426 16.50 34.84 -1.08
N GLU A 427 16.66 36.11 -1.42
CA GLU A 427 15.63 37.16 -1.49
C GLU A 427 14.50 36.85 -2.48
N GLY A 428 13.29 37.29 -2.10
CA GLY A 428 12.25 37.85 -2.98
C GLY A 428 11.71 37.01 -4.13
N LEU A 429 10.60 36.29 -3.90
CA LEU A 429 9.69 35.88 -4.98
C LEU A 429 8.31 36.52 -4.74
N GLU A 430 8.07 37.67 -5.36
CA GLU A 430 6.73 38.28 -5.45
C GLU A 430 5.85 37.45 -6.39
N ILE A 431 4.89 36.72 -5.84
CA ILE A 431 3.83 36.06 -6.62
C ILE A 431 2.57 36.92 -6.54
N GLN A 432 2.43 37.88 -7.46
CA GLN A 432 1.14 38.49 -7.77
C GLN A 432 0.30 37.52 -8.60
N ALA A 433 -0.46 36.65 -7.95
CA ALA A 433 -1.48 35.85 -8.60
C ALA A 433 -2.87 36.14 -7.98
N SER A 434 -3.68 36.83 -8.79
CA SER A 434 -5.01 37.37 -8.57
C SER A 434 -5.99 36.58 -7.67
N MET A 435 -6.44 37.23 -6.59
CA MET A 435 -7.60 36.87 -5.74
C MET A 435 -8.97 36.82 -6.46
N ARG A 436 -9.04 36.97 -7.79
CA ARG A 436 -10.32 37.03 -8.53
C ARG A 436 -11.00 35.67 -8.72
N TRP A 437 -10.27 34.56 -8.69
CA TRP A 437 -10.84 33.24 -8.97
C TRP A 437 -11.53 32.57 -7.77
N ILE A 438 -11.06 32.86 -6.55
CA ILE A 438 -11.62 32.23 -5.33
C ILE A 438 -12.99 32.81 -4.97
N LYS A 439 -13.29 34.05 -5.37
CA LYS A 439 -14.60 34.69 -5.12
C LYS A 439 -15.73 34.17 -6.03
N TRP A 440 -15.40 33.53 -7.16
CA TRP A 440 -16.38 33.02 -8.12
C TRP A 440 -16.91 31.63 -7.71
N ILE A 441 -16.09 30.81 -7.05
CA ILE A 441 -16.46 29.43 -6.68
C ILE A 441 -17.33 29.37 -5.40
N THR A 442 -17.36 30.42 -4.60
CA THR A 442 -18.11 30.44 -3.32
C THR A 442 -19.52 31.06 -3.40
N SER A 443 -19.98 31.57 -4.55
CA SER A 443 -21.24 32.33 -4.61
C SER A 443 -22.44 31.68 -5.31
N GLU A 444 -22.32 30.50 -5.92
CA GLU A 444 -23.48 29.84 -6.56
C GLU A 444 -23.85 28.54 -5.85
N ASN A 445 -24.53 28.71 -4.71
CA ASN A 445 -25.32 27.66 -4.09
C ASN A 445 -26.55 28.29 -3.43
N SER A 446 -27.51 28.75 -4.23
CA SER A 446 -28.93 28.79 -3.86
C SER A 446 -29.84 29.27 -5.01
N LEU A 447 -30.79 28.40 -5.37
CA LEU A 447 -32.19 28.66 -5.75
C LEU A 447 -32.63 28.78 -7.23
N SER A 448 -33.61 27.91 -7.50
CA SER A 448 -34.77 27.96 -8.41
C SER A 448 -34.56 27.75 -9.91
N LEU A 449 -35.07 26.64 -10.47
CA LEU A 449 -36.45 26.51 -11.00
C LEU A 449 -36.79 27.62 -12.01
N PHE A 450 -36.73 27.30 -13.31
CA PHE A 450 -37.88 27.54 -14.20
C PHE A 450 -37.80 26.64 -15.44
N VAL A 451 -38.94 26.02 -15.70
CA VAL A 451 -39.35 25.33 -16.91
C VAL A 451 -39.39 26.33 -18.08
N SER A 452 -38.79 25.98 -19.22
CA SER A 452 -39.46 25.93 -20.52
C SER A 452 -38.64 25.16 -21.53
#